data_AF-A0A2L0CZH3-F1
#
_entry.id   AF-A0A2L0CZH3-F1
#
_cell.length_a   1.000
_cell.length_b   1.000
_cell.length_c   1.000
_cell.angle_alpha   90.00
_cell.angle_beta   90.00
_cell.angle_gamma   90.00
#
_symmetry.space_group_name_H-M   'P 1'
#
loop_
_entity.id
_entity.type
_entity.pdbx_description
1 polymer ?
#
loop_
_entity_poly.entity_id
_entity_poly.type
_entity_poly.pdbx_seq_one_letter_code
_entity_poly.pdbx_strand_id
1 'polypeptide(L)'
;RERSLSVVNMFLDEMAKEAKNIITTICDEQSKMSDRLLPKNCAHLISQQMNRKKKEKNKKNAPEIEKPGKESYRKTRENMTKMDKLHMALTELCYAINYFTNINVWEYTFAPREYLHQHLEKRFARALVGMVMHNPDTNEIAKPSELLVTVRAYMNVLQTVENYVHIDITRVFNNCLLQQTQQLDSDGEKTIAAIYTQWYSEVLLRRVSAGNIIFSMNQRSFVSATPEGTIPFNPEEYSDVNELRALAELIGPYGMKQLNETLMWHIGSQVVELKKLAEFNKDVLTTLRKNFDKPEIMKENFKKLQQVDNVLQRMTIVGVILSFRNLAQSCLTDVLEQRIPFLLSSIMDFRHHLPSGDPLKVVSEMTSAAGIPCKVDPTLVATLKYQKPETDSDEHLLVCLL
;
A
#
# COMPACT_ATOMS: atom_id res chain seq x y z
N ARG A 1 -51.23 -2.00 2.40
CA ARG A 1 -50.16 -1.01 2.69
C ARG A 1 -48.80 -1.67 2.84
N GLU A 2 -48.58 -2.51 3.85
CA GLU A 2 -47.26 -3.14 4.07
C GLU A 2 -46.81 -4.03 2.91
N ARG A 3 -47.71 -4.86 2.36
CA ARG A 3 -47.40 -5.71 1.20
C ARG A 3 -46.92 -4.91 -0.01
N SER A 4 -47.54 -3.77 -0.34
CA SER A 4 -47.10 -2.93 -1.47
C SER A 4 -45.75 -2.26 -1.23
N LEU A 5 -45.47 -1.83 0.01
CA LEU A 5 -44.17 -1.24 0.36
C LEU A 5 -43.05 -2.29 0.29
N SER A 6 -43.30 -3.49 0.84
CA SER A 6 -42.36 -4.61 0.79
C SER A 6 -42.05 -5.04 -0.65
N VAL A 7 -43.08 -5.16 -1.50
CA VAL A 7 -42.91 -5.56 -2.90
C VAL A 7 -42.12 -4.54 -3.72
N VAL A 8 -42.40 -3.24 -3.53
CA VAL A 8 -41.65 -2.17 -4.23
C VAL A 8 -40.19 -2.15 -3.79
N ASN A 9 -39.94 -2.25 -2.49
CA ASN A 9 -38.58 -2.35 -1.97
C ASN A 9 -37.84 -3.57 -2.54
N MET A 10 -38.50 -4.73 -2.60
CA MET A 10 -37.94 -5.96 -3.17
C MET A 10 -37.59 -5.79 -4.64
N PHE A 11 -38.48 -5.23 -5.47
CA PHE A 11 -38.21 -5.05 -6.89
C PHE A 11 -37.04 -4.08 -7.15
N LEU A 12 -37.01 -2.95 -6.46
CA LEU A 12 -35.91 -1.98 -6.61
C LEU A 12 -34.57 -2.55 -6.15
N ASP A 13 -34.57 -3.32 -5.06
CA ASP A 13 -33.39 -3.99 -4.55
C ASP A 13 -32.87 -5.07 -5.51
N GLU A 14 -33.74 -5.90 -6.09
CA GLU A 14 -33.36 -6.94 -7.05
C GLU A 14 -32.86 -6.33 -8.39
N MET A 15 -33.49 -5.27 -8.88
CA MET A 15 -33.00 -4.53 -10.06
C MET A 15 -31.59 -3.97 -9.82
N ALA A 16 -31.36 -3.34 -8.66
CA ALA A 16 -30.05 -2.79 -8.30
C ALA A 16 -28.99 -3.88 -8.12
N LYS A 17 -29.34 -5.01 -7.48
CA LYS A 17 -28.44 -6.17 -7.33
C LYS A 17 -28.01 -6.73 -8.67
N GLU A 18 -28.94 -6.85 -9.62
CA GLU A 18 -28.63 -7.40 -10.93
C GLU A 18 -27.73 -6.45 -11.73
N ALA A 19 -28.00 -5.14 -11.71
CA ALA A 19 -27.13 -4.15 -12.33
C ALA A 19 -25.71 -4.21 -11.72
N LYS A 20 -25.61 -4.30 -10.38
CA LYS A 20 -24.34 -4.47 -9.67
C LYS A 20 -23.62 -5.78 -10.05
N ASN A 21 -24.33 -6.88 -10.29
CA ASN A 21 -23.73 -8.16 -10.74
C ASN A 21 -23.13 -8.03 -12.15
N ILE A 22 -23.87 -7.38 -13.06
CA ILE A 22 -23.41 -7.14 -14.42
C ILE A 22 -22.17 -6.24 -14.41
N ILE A 23 -22.22 -5.12 -13.68
CA ILE A 23 -21.08 -4.19 -13.50
C ILE A 23 -19.87 -4.92 -12.93
N THR A 24 -20.07 -5.75 -11.89
CA THR A 24 -19.00 -6.57 -11.31
C THR A 24 -18.33 -7.44 -12.37
N THR A 25 -19.12 -8.12 -13.20
CA THR A 25 -18.59 -9.00 -14.25
C THR A 25 -17.84 -8.21 -15.31
N ILE A 26 -18.31 -7.00 -15.66
CA ILE A 26 -17.60 -6.10 -16.57
C ILE A 26 -16.28 -5.66 -15.96
N CYS A 27 -16.24 -5.30 -14.67
CA CYS A 27 -15.01 -4.98 -13.97
C CYS A 27 -14.02 -6.15 -14.01
N ASP A 28 -14.47 -7.38 -13.75
CA ASP A 28 -13.59 -8.55 -13.77
C ASP A 28 -12.98 -8.80 -15.17
N GLU A 29 -13.77 -8.63 -16.24
CA GLU A 29 -13.26 -8.75 -17.61
C GLU A 29 -12.29 -7.61 -17.97
N GLN A 30 -12.56 -6.38 -17.53
CA GLN A 30 -11.67 -5.22 -17.75
C GLN A 30 -10.36 -5.33 -16.95
N SER A 31 -10.42 -5.86 -15.74
CA SER A 31 -9.24 -6.19 -14.92
C SER A 31 -8.37 -7.24 -15.60
N LYS A 32 -8.96 -8.30 -16.19
CA LYS A 32 -8.20 -9.29 -16.99
C LYS A 32 -7.54 -8.67 -18.22
N MET A 33 -8.22 -7.75 -18.91
CA MET A 33 -7.64 -7.05 -20.05
C MET A 33 -6.50 -6.12 -19.61
N SER A 34 -6.64 -5.47 -18.46
CA SER A 34 -5.59 -4.61 -17.89
C SER A 34 -4.38 -5.42 -17.41
N ASP A 35 -4.58 -6.60 -16.81
CA ASP A 35 -3.50 -7.51 -16.43
C ASP A 35 -2.66 -7.93 -17.65
N ARG A 36 -3.29 -8.18 -18.81
CA ARG A 36 -2.58 -8.50 -20.06
C ARG A 36 -1.62 -7.40 -20.52
N LEU A 37 -1.79 -6.16 -20.08
CA LEU A 37 -0.93 -5.03 -20.40
C LEU A 37 0.28 -4.92 -19.46
N LEU A 38 0.35 -5.72 -18.39
CA LEU A 38 1.45 -5.67 -17.44
C LEU A 38 2.77 -6.14 -18.07
N PRO A 39 3.93 -5.56 -17.66
CA PRO A 39 5.23 -5.91 -18.21
C PRO A 39 5.60 -7.40 -18.13
N LYS A 40 5.06 -8.12 -17.13
CA LYS A 40 5.28 -9.58 -16.96
C LYS A 40 4.89 -10.39 -18.21
N ASN A 41 3.88 -9.94 -18.94
CA ASN A 41 3.39 -10.61 -20.15
C ASN A 41 4.30 -10.38 -21.37
N CYS A 42 5.29 -9.49 -21.28
CA CYS A 42 6.27 -9.25 -22.35
C CYS A 42 7.45 -10.23 -22.32
N ALA A 43 7.68 -10.96 -21.22
CA ALA A 43 8.87 -11.79 -21.02
C ALA A 43 9.13 -12.80 -22.14
N HIS A 44 8.08 -13.45 -22.65
CA HIS A 44 8.19 -14.40 -23.76
C HIS A 44 8.61 -13.73 -25.08
N LEU A 45 8.29 -12.45 -25.30
CA LEU A 45 8.61 -11.74 -26.55
C LEU A 45 10.10 -11.44 -26.56
N ILE A 46 10.63 -11.03 -25.41
CA ILE A 46 12.05 -10.77 -25.18
C ILE A 46 12.84 -12.07 -25.38
N SER A 47 12.42 -13.17 -24.73
CA SER A 47 13.06 -14.48 -24.87
C SER A 47 13.09 -14.97 -26.33
N GLN A 48 11.98 -14.83 -27.06
CA GLN A 48 11.91 -15.19 -28.48
C GLN A 48 12.85 -14.35 -29.35
N GLN A 49 12.94 -13.02 -29.12
CA GLN A 49 13.85 -12.16 -29.86
C GLN A 49 15.33 -12.44 -29.56
N MET A 50 15.68 -12.68 -28.29
CA MET A 50 17.05 -13.03 -27.89
C MET A 50 17.49 -14.38 -28.47
N ASN A 51 16.60 -15.37 -28.50
CA ASN A 51 16.89 -16.69 -29.05
C ASN A 51 16.92 -16.72 -30.58
N ARG A 52 16.21 -15.82 -31.27
CA ARG A 52 16.30 -15.66 -32.73
C ARG A 52 17.69 -15.25 -33.20
N LYS A 53 18.44 -14.47 -32.41
CA LYS A 53 19.85 -14.15 -32.72
C LYS A 53 20.81 -15.34 -32.60
N LYS A 54 20.38 -16.46 -31.98
CA LYS A 54 21.21 -17.67 -31.76
C LYS A 54 20.84 -18.88 -32.63
N LYS A 55 19.68 -18.88 -33.31
CA LYS A 55 19.23 -20.02 -34.14
C LYS A 55 18.68 -19.56 -35.48
N GLU A 56 19.53 -19.58 -36.52
CA GLU A 56 19.12 -19.37 -37.91
C GLU A 56 18.37 -20.56 -38.55
N LYS A 57 18.27 -21.73 -37.90
CA LYS A 57 17.89 -22.97 -38.62
C LYS A 57 16.62 -23.73 -38.25
N ASN A 58 15.72 -23.24 -37.39
CA ASN A 58 14.45 -23.95 -37.16
C ASN A 58 13.26 -23.03 -36.90
N LYS A 59 12.61 -22.56 -37.98
CA LYS A 59 11.24 -22.03 -37.95
C LYS A 59 10.26 -23.22 -37.97
N LYS A 60 9.81 -23.68 -36.80
CA LYS A 60 8.56 -24.44 -36.69
C LYS A 60 7.73 -23.90 -35.53
N ASN A 61 6.57 -23.35 -35.90
CA ASN A 61 5.37 -23.07 -35.10
C ASN A 61 5.58 -22.62 -33.65
N ALA A 62 5.99 -21.36 -33.47
CA ALA A 62 5.71 -20.69 -32.21
C ALA A 62 4.21 -20.32 -32.19
N PRO A 63 3.47 -20.59 -31.09
CA PRO A 63 2.08 -20.16 -30.97
C PRO A 63 2.00 -18.64 -31.16
N GLU A 64 1.12 -18.19 -32.05
CA GLU A 64 0.89 -16.77 -32.31
C GLU A 64 0.17 -16.17 -31.09
N ILE A 65 0.91 -15.34 -30.36
CA ILE A 65 0.42 -14.74 -29.12
C ILE A 65 -0.51 -13.61 -29.51
N GLU A 66 -1.75 -13.72 -29.05
CA GLU A 66 -2.78 -12.75 -29.35
C GLU A 66 -2.43 -11.41 -28.67
N LYS A 67 -2.20 -10.38 -29.47
CA LYS A 67 -1.86 -9.05 -28.95
C LYS A 67 -3.09 -8.40 -28.30
N PRO A 68 -2.94 -7.75 -27.13
CA PRO A 68 -4.01 -6.93 -26.56
C PRO A 68 -4.58 -5.95 -27.58
N GLY A 69 -5.90 -5.80 -27.60
CA GLY A 69 -6.66 -5.03 -28.57
C GLY A 69 -7.24 -5.85 -29.72
N LYS A 70 -6.80 -7.08 -29.96
CA LYS A 70 -7.41 -7.96 -30.97
C LYS A 70 -8.83 -8.37 -30.59
N GLU A 71 -9.11 -8.50 -29.29
CA GLU A 71 -10.44 -8.72 -28.74
C GLU A 71 -11.43 -7.60 -29.09
N SER A 72 -10.94 -6.38 -29.35
CA SER A 72 -11.75 -5.24 -29.75
C SER A 72 -11.93 -5.13 -31.27
N TYR A 73 -11.20 -5.91 -32.08
CA TYR A 73 -11.33 -5.91 -33.53
C TYR A 73 -12.57 -6.70 -33.97
N ARG A 74 -13.71 -6.00 -34.08
CA ARG A 74 -14.97 -6.59 -34.50
C ARG A 74 -15.08 -6.71 -36.02
N LYS A 75 -15.31 -7.94 -36.51
CA LYS A 75 -15.59 -8.23 -37.93
C LYS A 75 -17.07 -8.14 -38.30
N THR A 76 -17.96 -8.64 -37.43
CA THR A 76 -19.42 -8.62 -37.61
C THR A 76 -20.10 -8.38 -36.26
N ARG A 77 -21.30 -7.77 -36.27
CA ARG A 77 -22.14 -7.56 -35.08
C ARG A 77 -23.01 -8.78 -34.74
N GLU A 78 -23.11 -9.75 -35.65
CA GLU A 78 -23.86 -10.99 -35.41
C GLU A 78 -23.19 -11.86 -34.33
N ASN A 79 -21.85 -11.78 -34.24
CA ASN A 79 -21.07 -12.50 -33.25
C ASN A 79 -20.99 -11.69 -31.94
N MET A 80 -21.98 -11.91 -31.07
CA MET A 80 -22.07 -11.28 -29.77
C MET A 80 -21.06 -11.83 -28.77
N THR A 81 -20.09 -11.01 -28.37
CA THR A 81 -19.12 -11.37 -27.33
C THR A 81 -19.77 -11.36 -25.94
N LYS A 82 -19.08 -11.92 -24.93
CA LYS A 82 -19.52 -11.82 -23.53
C LYS A 82 -19.72 -10.36 -23.11
N MET A 83 -18.77 -9.49 -23.47
CA MET A 83 -18.83 -8.06 -23.16
C MET A 83 -20.04 -7.38 -23.82
N ASP A 84 -20.39 -7.76 -25.06
CA ASP A 84 -21.56 -7.20 -25.74
C ASP A 84 -22.86 -7.54 -25.01
N LYS A 85 -23.02 -8.81 -24.60
CA LYS A 85 -24.20 -9.25 -23.84
C LYS A 85 -24.31 -8.50 -22.51
N LEU A 86 -23.19 -8.32 -21.81
CA LEU A 86 -23.14 -7.58 -20.54
C LEU A 86 -23.50 -6.10 -20.72
N HIS A 87 -22.93 -5.42 -21.73
CA HIS A 87 -23.22 -4.01 -21.98
C HIS A 87 -24.66 -3.78 -22.43
N MET A 88 -25.22 -4.67 -23.25
CA MET A 88 -26.64 -4.62 -23.61
C MET A 88 -27.53 -4.76 -22.38
N ALA A 89 -27.32 -5.81 -21.57
CA ALA A 89 -28.10 -6.02 -20.35
C ALA A 89 -27.97 -4.85 -19.37
N LEU A 90 -26.76 -4.30 -19.20
CA LEU A 90 -26.53 -3.13 -18.36
C LEU A 90 -27.31 -1.92 -18.86
N THR A 91 -27.28 -1.64 -20.16
CA THR A 91 -27.96 -0.47 -20.75
C THR A 91 -29.48 -0.54 -20.53
N GLU A 92 -30.09 -1.69 -20.80
CA GLU A 92 -31.53 -1.89 -20.62
C GLU A 92 -31.95 -1.77 -19.14
N LEU A 93 -31.17 -2.37 -18.24
CA LEU A 93 -31.49 -2.34 -16.81
C LEU A 93 -31.25 -0.95 -16.20
N CYS A 94 -30.16 -0.27 -16.59
CA CYS A 94 -29.90 1.10 -16.19
C CYS A 94 -30.97 2.06 -16.72
N TYR A 95 -31.49 1.85 -17.93
CA TYR A 95 -32.63 2.60 -18.45
C TYR A 95 -33.84 2.47 -17.52
N ALA A 96 -34.18 1.24 -17.11
CA ALA A 96 -35.29 1.00 -16.18
C ALA A 96 -35.08 1.64 -14.79
N ILE A 97 -33.86 1.57 -14.24
CA ILE A 97 -33.50 2.20 -12.96
C ILE A 97 -33.55 3.72 -13.05
N ASN A 98 -33.14 4.29 -14.19
CA ASN A 98 -33.06 5.73 -14.39
C ASN A 98 -34.39 6.37 -14.81
N TYR A 99 -35.37 5.56 -15.24
CA TYR A 99 -36.63 5.99 -15.84
C TYR A 99 -37.46 6.91 -14.93
N PHE A 100 -37.58 6.58 -13.65
CA PHE A 100 -38.18 7.44 -12.63
C PHE A 100 -37.13 7.88 -11.61
N THR A 101 -37.10 9.17 -11.29
CA THR A 101 -36.27 9.70 -10.20
C THR A 101 -36.78 9.19 -8.86
N ASN A 102 -38.09 9.31 -8.64
CA ASN A 102 -38.78 8.92 -7.42
C ASN A 102 -40.08 8.16 -7.76
N ILE A 103 -40.44 7.19 -6.92
CA ILE A 103 -41.69 6.42 -7.00
C ILE A 103 -42.42 6.60 -5.67
N ASN A 104 -43.62 7.19 -5.72
CA ASN A 104 -44.45 7.40 -4.53
C ASN A 104 -45.42 6.24 -4.36
N VAL A 105 -45.35 5.57 -3.21
CA VAL A 105 -46.21 4.44 -2.87
C VAL A 105 -46.75 4.70 -1.48
N TRP A 106 -48.02 5.11 -1.40
CA TRP A 106 -48.63 5.66 -0.19
C TRP A 106 -47.86 6.91 0.29
N GLU A 107 -47.60 7.03 1.59
CA GLU A 107 -46.83 8.14 2.19
C GLU A 107 -45.30 7.99 2.06
N TYR A 108 -44.82 7.01 1.29
CA TYR A 108 -43.39 6.72 1.16
C TYR A 108 -42.88 7.05 -0.25
N THR A 109 -41.71 7.68 -0.30
CA THR A 109 -40.98 7.98 -1.53
C THR A 109 -39.80 7.02 -1.68
N PHE A 110 -39.72 6.33 -2.81
CA PHE A 110 -38.62 5.43 -3.15
C PHE A 110 -37.78 6.04 -4.27
N ALA A 111 -36.47 6.05 -4.13
CA ALA A 111 -35.55 6.55 -5.16
C ALA A 111 -34.75 5.37 -5.75
N PRO A 112 -35.09 4.83 -6.94
CA PRO A 112 -34.45 3.65 -7.52
C PRO A 112 -32.92 3.75 -7.63
N ARG A 113 -32.40 4.94 -7.95
CA ARG A 113 -30.96 5.20 -8.13
C ARG A 113 -30.17 5.02 -6.84
N GLU A 114 -30.77 5.32 -5.69
CA GLU A 114 -30.12 5.18 -4.38
C GLU A 114 -29.86 3.71 -4.02
N TYR A 115 -30.75 2.79 -4.43
CA TYR A 115 -30.50 1.35 -4.28
C TYR A 115 -29.25 0.93 -5.04
N LEU A 116 -29.10 1.36 -6.29
CA LEU A 116 -27.92 1.06 -7.09
C LEU A 116 -26.67 1.69 -6.47
N HIS A 117 -26.71 2.96 -6.06
CA HIS A 117 -25.60 3.64 -5.39
C HIS A 117 -25.10 2.83 -4.18
N GLN A 118 -26.01 2.45 -3.27
CA GLN A 118 -25.66 1.68 -2.07
C GLN A 118 -25.04 0.31 -2.39
N HIS A 119 -25.57 -0.38 -3.41
CA HIS A 119 -25.02 -1.67 -3.83
C HIS A 119 -23.64 -1.54 -4.48
N LEU A 120 -23.40 -0.48 -5.26
CA LEU A 120 -22.09 -0.21 -5.85
C LEU A 120 -21.05 0.13 -4.80
N GLU A 121 -21.38 0.99 -3.83
CA GLU A 121 -20.49 1.34 -2.72
C GLU A 121 -20.07 0.10 -1.91
N LYS A 122 -21.05 -0.70 -1.46
CA LYS A 122 -20.76 -1.95 -0.73
C LYS A 122 -19.96 -2.95 -1.57
N ARG A 123 -20.29 -3.09 -2.86
CA ARG A 123 -19.59 -4.02 -3.75
C ARG A 123 -18.16 -3.58 -4.01
N PHE A 124 -17.93 -2.28 -4.19
CA PHE A 124 -16.62 -1.71 -4.46
C PHE A 124 -15.73 -1.81 -3.22
N ALA A 125 -16.22 -1.46 -2.02
CA ALA A 125 -15.49 -1.64 -0.77
C ALA A 125 -15.01 -3.09 -0.58
N ARG A 126 -15.91 -4.07 -0.79
CA ARG A 126 -15.56 -5.50 -0.73
C ARG A 126 -14.61 -5.93 -1.86
N ALA A 127 -14.74 -5.35 -3.05
CA ALA A 127 -13.83 -5.63 -4.16
C ALA A 127 -12.41 -5.17 -3.83
N LEU A 128 -12.25 -3.96 -3.28
CA LEU A 128 -10.96 -3.36 -2.94
C LEU A 128 -10.13 -4.29 -2.05
N VAL A 129 -10.71 -4.80 -0.97
CA VAL A 129 -10.05 -5.75 -0.07
C VAL A 129 -9.84 -7.11 -0.73
N GLY A 130 -10.84 -7.60 -1.48
CA GLY A 130 -10.72 -8.87 -2.20
C GLY A 130 -9.59 -8.89 -3.25
N MET A 131 -9.33 -7.75 -3.90
CA MET A 131 -8.26 -7.60 -4.89
C MET A 131 -6.86 -7.61 -4.27
N VAL A 132 -6.72 -7.42 -2.95
CA VAL A 132 -5.43 -7.55 -2.24
C VAL A 132 -4.94 -9.00 -2.24
N MET A 133 -5.84 -9.98 -2.43
CA MET A 133 -5.51 -11.41 -2.49
C MET A 133 -4.66 -11.89 -1.31
N HIS A 134 -4.87 -11.31 -0.12
CA HIS A 134 -4.09 -11.65 1.06
C HIS A 134 -4.50 -13.02 1.62
N ASN A 135 -3.55 -13.93 1.70
CA ASN A 135 -3.72 -15.23 2.33
C ASN A 135 -2.81 -15.33 3.57
N PRO A 136 -3.38 -15.32 4.79
CA PRO A 136 -2.59 -15.36 6.02
C PRO A 136 -1.81 -16.68 6.21
N ASP A 137 -2.28 -17.78 5.63
CA ASP A 137 -1.64 -19.09 5.78
C ASP A 137 -0.37 -19.20 4.91
N THR A 138 -0.42 -18.66 3.69
CA THR A 138 0.71 -18.67 2.75
C THR A 138 1.58 -17.41 2.83
N ASN A 139 1.12 -16.37 3.53
CA ASN A 139 1.68 -15.01 3.52
C ASN A 139 1.76 -14.39 2.11
N GLU A 140 0.88 -14.82 1.20
CA GLU A 140 0.77 -14.27 -0.14
C GLU A 140 -0.07 -12.99 -0.12
N ILE A 141 0.35 -12.01 -0.92
CA ILE A 141 -0.35 -10.76 -1.13
C ILE A 141 -0.10 -10.27 -2.56
N ALA A 142 -1.08 -9.59 -3.15
CA ALA A 142 -0.92 -8.94 -4.44
C ALA A 142 0.17 -7.87 -4.37
N LYS A 143 0.91 -7.70 -5.47
CA LYS A 143 1.87 -6.60 -5.60
C LYS A 143 1.13 -5.27 -5.65
N PRO A 144 1.60 -4.22 -4.95
CA PRO A 144 0.97 -2.91 -4.99
C PRO A 144 0.68 -2.38 -6.40
N SER A 145 1.60 -2.56 -7.36
CA SER A 145 1.43 -2.12 -8.74
C SER A 145 0.32 -2.86 -9.48
N GLU A 146 0.22 -4.18 -9.30
CA GLU A 146 -0.83 -5.02 -9.89
C GLU A 146 -2.20 -4.68 -9.29
N LEU A 147 -2.26 -4.49 -7.97
CA LEU A 147 -3.46 -4.04 -7.28
C LEU A 147 -3.91 -2.67 -7.80
N LEU A 148 -2.99 -1.71 -7.91
CA LEU A 148 -3.32 -0.36 -8.41
C LEU A 148 -3.86 -0.38 -9.83
N VAL A 149 -3.29 -1.19 -10.73
CA VAL A 149 -3.81 -1.36 -12.10
C VAL A 149 -5.23 -1.91 -12.07
N THR A 150 -5.48 -2.90 -11.22
CA THR A 150 -6.81 -3.53 -11.08
C THR A 150 -7.84 -2.55 -10.49
N VAL A 151 -7.46 -1.78 -9.46
CA VAL A 151 -8.31 -0.74 -8.86
C VAL A 151 -8.66 0.33 -9.90
N ARG A 152 -7.68 0.81 -10.68
CA ARG A 152 -7.91 1.77 -11.76
C ARG A 152 -8.84 1.22 -12.84
N ALA A 153 -8.67 -0.05 -13.24
CA ALA A 153 -9.57 -0.69 -14.19
C ALA A 153 -11.01 -0.74 -13.67
N TYR A 154 -11.19 -1.09 -12.38
CA TYR A 154 -12.49 -1.11 -11.72
C TYR A 154 -13.13 0.27 -11.66
N MET A 155 -12.35 1.30 -11.27
CA MET A 155 -12.81 2.70 -11.24
C MET A 155 -13.22 3.20 -12.62
N ASN A 156 -12.46 2.87 -13.67
CA ASN A 156 -12.82 3.25 -15.04
C ASN A 156 -14.19 2.70 -15.44
N VAL A 157 -14.49 1.43 -15.11
CA VAL A 157 -15.81 0.85 -15.38
C VAL A 157 -16.89 1.56 -14.57
N LEU A 158 -16.69 1.77 -13.27
CA LEU A 158 -17.66 2.47 -12.43
C LEU A 158 -17.94 3.89 -12.94
N GLN A 159 -16.92 4.62 -13.40
CA GLN A 159 -17.10 5.95 -13.98
C GLN A 159 -18.00 5.91 -15.23
N THR A 160 -17.90 4.85 -16.05
CA THR A 160 -18.79 4.72 -17.21
C THR A 160 -20.26 4.51 -16.85
N VAL A 161 -20.56 4.07 -15.62
CA VAL A 161 -21.95 3.89 -15.15
C VAL A 161 -22.70 5.22 -15.13
N GLU A 162 -22.01 6.34 -14.89
CA GLU A 162 -22.61 7.70 -14.90
C GLU A 162 -23.24 8.05 -16.25
N ASN A 163 -22.77 7.43 -17.34
CA ASN A 163 -23.35 7.64 -18.68
C ASN A 163 -24.74 7.01 -18.82
N TYR A 164 -25.08 6.02 -17.98
CA TYR A 164 -26.34 5.29 -18.05
C TYR A 164 -27.33 5.69 -16.94
N VAL A 165 -26.82 5.99 -15.75
CA VAL A 165 -27.64 6.38 -14.59
C VAL A 165 -27.03 7.62 -13.96
N HIS A 166 -27.84 8.62 -13.65
CA HIS A 166 -27.36 9.84 -12.97
C HIS A 166 -27.12 9.54 -11.48
N ILE A 167 -25.98 8.93 -11.19
CA ILE A 167 -25.44 8.63 -9.87
C ILE A 167 -24.10 9.35 -9.76
N ASP A 168 -23.79 9.89 -8.59
CA ASP A 168 -22.49 10.48 -8.29
C ASP A 168 -21.50 9.36 -7.92
N ILE A 169 -20.73 8.87 -8.90
CA ILE A 169 -19.72 7.83 -8.67
C ILE A 169 -18.49 8.41 -7.96
N THR A 170 -18.25 9.71 -8.09
CA THR A 170 -17.17 10.40 -7.36
C THR A 170 -17.37 10.27 -5.86
N ARG A 171 -18.62 10.40 -5.37
CA ARG A 171 -18.95 10.16 -3.97
C ARG A 171 -18.66 8.72 -3.53
N VAL A 172 -19.00 7.73 -4.37
CA VAL A 172 -18.69 6.32 -4.11
C VAL A 172 -17.17 6.11 -3.97
N PHE A 173 -16.37 6.70 -4.86
CA PHE A 173 -14.92 6.64 -4.77
C PHE A 173 -14.37 7.28 -3.51
N ASN A 174 -14.84 8.50 -3.18
CA ASN A 174 -14.37 9.21 -1.99
C ASN A 174 -14.66 8.42 -0.72
N ASN A 175 -15.86 7.86 -0.58
CA ASN A 175 -16.21 7.04 0.59
C ASN A 175 -15.36 5.78 0.67
N CYS A 176 -15.34 4.97 -0.39
CA CYS A 176 -14.66 3.67 -0.35
C CYS A 176 -13.13 3.81 -0.26
N LEU A 177 -12.50 4.64 -1.11
CA LEU A 177 -11.05 4.74 -1.17
C LEU A 177 -10.48 5.41 0.08
N LEU A 178 -11.15 6.45 0.61
CA LEU A 178 -10.69 7.10 1.85
C LEU A 178 -10.74 6.15 3.03
N GLN A 179 -11.79 5.34 3.17
CA GLN A 179 -11.86 4.32 4.21
C GLN A 179 -10.70 3.32 4.12
N GLN A 180 -10.30 2.92 2.90
CA GLN A 180 -9.18 1.98 2.71
C GLN A 180 -7.81 2.52 3.16
N THR A 181 -7.70 3.81 3.46
CA THR A 181 -6.49 4.44 4.02
C THR A 181 -6.39 4.36 5.54
N GLN A 182 -7.47 3.96 6.22
CA GLN A 182 -7.55 3.86 7.68
C GLN A 182 -7.15 2.45 8.16
N GLN A 183 -7.07 2.21 9.47
CA GLN A 183 -6.78 0.85 9.98
C GLN A 183 -7.95 -0.12 9.79
N LEU A 184 -9.16 0.37 10.00
CA LEU A 184 -10.42 -0.36 9.87
C LEU A 184 -11.39 0.47 9.03
N ASP A 185 -12.25 -0.19 8.27
CA ASP A 185 -13.33 0.48 7.56
C ASP A 185 -14.55 0.75 8.47
N SER A 186 -15.64 1.29 7.91
CA SER A 186 -16.86 1.59 8.67
C SER A 186 -17.57 0.35 9.23
N ASP A 187 -17.30 -0.83 8.66
CA ASP A 187 -17.87 -2.11 9.09
C ASP A 187 -16.95 -2.81 10.12
N GLY A 188 -15.78 -2.24 10.43
CA GLY A 188 -14.79 -2.80 11.36
C GLY A 188 -13.85 -3.81 10.73
N GLU A 189 -13.82 -3.91 9.39
CA GLU A 189 -12.97 -4.85 8.66
C GLU A 189 -11.59 -4.24 8.35
N LYS A 190 -10.58 -5.11 8.18
CA LYS A 190 -9.23 -4.68 7.85
C LYS A 190 -9.18 -4.11 6.43
N THR A 191 -8.56 -2.95 6.31
CA THR A 191 -8.39 -2.23 5.04
C THR A 191 -7.13 -2.65 4.28
N ILE A 192 -6.99 -2.16 3.05
CA ILE A 192 -5.75 -2.25 2.27
C ILE A 192 -4.54 -1.73 3.08
N ALA A 193 -4.66 -0.55 3.71
CA ALA A 193 -3.58 0.04 4.50
C ALA A 193 -3.13 -0.86 5.65
N ALA A 194 -4.09 -1.42 6.41
CA ALA A 194 -3.77 -2.32 7.52
C ALA A 194 -3.14 -3.63 7.06
N ILE A 195 -3.66 -4.24 5.98
CA ILE A 195 -3.16 -5.51 5.46
C ILE A 195 -1.71 -5.36 4.96
N TYR A 196 -1.42 -4.35 4.14
CA TYR A 196 -0.04 -4.12 3.69
C TYR A 196 0.88 -3.72 4.84
N THR A 197 0.44 -2.89 5.78
CA THR A 197 1.24 -2.51 6.95
C THR A 197 1.65 -3.74 7.76
N GLN A 198 0.70 -4.65 8.01
CA GLN A 198 0.97 -5.91 8.69
C GLN A 198 1.94 -6.78 7.87
N TRP A 199 1.72 -6.92 6.57
CA TRP A 199 2.57 -7.75 5.71
C TRP A 199 4.02 -7.24 5.65
N TYR A 200 4.23 -5.94 5.41
CA TYR A 200 5.59 -5.38 5.39
C TYR A 200 6.32 -5.57 6.73
N SER A 201 5.61 -5.40 7.85
CA SER A 201 6.21 -5.56 9.16
C SER A 201 6.51 -7.03 9.52
N GLU A 202 5.49 -7.89 9.46
CA GLU A 202 5.55 -9.25 10.01
C GLU A 202 6.12 -10.27 9.02
N VAL A 203 6.05 -9.99 7.72
CA VAL A 203 6.49 -10.92 6.66
C VAL A 203 7.81 -10.47 6.07
N LEU A 204 7.89 -9.25 5.53
CA LEU A 204 9.09 -8.75 4.84
C LEU A 204 10.21 -8.39 5.83
N LEU A 205 9.97 -7.44 6.74
CA LEU A 205 10.99 -6.92 7.66
C LEU A 205 11.44 -7.96 8.71
N ARG A 206 10.55 -8.88 9.09
CA ARG A 206 10.92 -10.03 9.92
C ARG A 206 11.95 -10.93 9.25
N ARG A 207 11.82 -11.17 7.94
CA ARG A 207 12.79 -11.96 7.15
C ARG A 207 14.09 -11.21 6.90
N VAL A 208 14.05 -9.88 6.84
CA VAL A 208 15.26 -9.05 6.83
C VAL A 208 16.02 -9.21 8.16
N SER A 209 15.31 -9.18 9.28
CA SER A 209 15.91 -9.36 10.61
C SER A 209 16.51 -10.76 10.80
N ALA A 210 15.99 -11.76 10.08
CA ALA A 210 16.52 -13.13 10.04
C ALA A 210 17.74 -13.29 9.10
N GLY A 211 18.12 -12.25 8.34
CA GLY A 211 19.27 -12.28 7.43
C GLY A 211 18.98 -12.86 6.04
N ASN A 212 17.72 -13.16 5.72
CA ASN A 212 17.35 -13.75 4.42
C ASN A 212 17.24 -12.69 3.31
N ILE A 213 16.95 -11.45 3.69
CA ILE A 213 16.71 -10.33 2.79
C ILE A 213 17.63 -9.19 3.22
N ILE A 214 18.23 -8.48 2.26
CA ILE A 214 19.10 -7.33 2.53
C ILE A 214 18.63 -6.11 1.75
N PHE A 215 18.93 -4.92 2.27
CA PHE A 215 18.63 -3.67 1.58
C PHE A 215 19.78 -3.29 0.64
N SER A 216 19.47 -3.08 -0.64
CA SER A 216 20.44 -2.67 -1.66
C SER A 216 20.27 -1.19 -1.99
N MET A 217 21.25 -0.36 -1.62
CA MET A 217 21.26 1.07 -1.97
C MET A 217 21.31 1.31 -3.49
N ASN A 218 22.01 0.44 -4.23
CA ASN A 218 22.16 0.58 -5.68
C ASN A 218 20.85 0.32 -6.42
N GLN A 219 20.07 -0.65 -5.97
CA GLN A 219 18.77 -0.98 -6.56
C GLN A 219 17.62 -0.20 -5.92
N ARG A 220 17.86 0.47 -4.79
CA ARG A 220 16.84 1.14 -3.97
C ARG A 220 15.66 0.20 -3.68
N SER A 221 15.98 -1.02 -3.26
CA SER A 221 15.00 -2.09 -3.02
C SER A 221 15.57 -3.13 -2.05
N PHE A 222 14.71 -3.95 -1.46
CA PHE A 222 15.12 -5.15 -0.74
C PHE A 222 15.33 -6.31 -1.70
N VAL A 223 16.43 -7.02 -1.54
CA VAL A 223 16.84 -8.15 -2.40
C VAL A 223 17.00 -9.41 -1.55
N SER A 224 16.73 -10.57 -2.15
CA SER A 224 17.01 -11.85 -1.51
C SER A 224 18.53 -12.03 -1.38
N ALA A 225 19.02 -12.34 -0.17
CA ALA A 225 20.41 -12.73 0.06
C ALA A 225 20.60 -14.25 0.01
N THR A 226 19.51 -15.00 0.15
CA THR A 226 19.51 -16.47 0.13
C THR A 226 19.23 -16.99 -1.28
N PRO A 227 19.67 -18.23 -1.60
CA PRO A 227 19.40 -18.86 -2.89
C PRO A 227 17.91 -18.84 -3.26
N GLU A 228 17.62 -18.67 -4.56
CA GLU A 228 16.26 -18.64 -5.11
C GLU A 228 15.42 -19.83 -4.59
N GLY A 229 14.19 -19.55 -4.15
CA GLY A 229 13.23 -20.55 -3.67
C GLY A 229 13.23 -20.82 -2.16
N THR A 230 14.14 -20.22 -1.39
CA THR A 230 14.12 -20.31 0.09
C THR A 230 13.04 -19.43 0.75
N ILE A 231 12.67 -18.34 0.09
CA ILE A 231 11.57 -17.45 0.49
C ILE A 231 10.42 -17.56 -0.52
N PRO A 232 9.15 -17.49 -0.06
CA PRO A 232 7.99 -17.75 -0.92
C PRO A 232 7.68 -16.62 -1.90
N PHE A 233 8.39 -15.49 -1.85
CA PHE A 233 8.19 -14.33 -2.72
C PHE A 233 9.52 -13.62 -3.00
N ASN A 234 9.56 -12.83 -4.08
CA ASN A 234 10.69 -11.99 -4.43
C ASN A 234 10.58 -10.61 -3.76
N PRO A 235 11.44 -10.23 -2.81
CA PRO A 235 11.31 -8.97 -2.06
C PRO A 235 11.39 -7.72 -2.95
N GLU A 236 12.09 -7.83 -4.08
CA GLU A 236 12.25 -6.75 -5.06
C GLU A 236 10.91 -6.37 -5.68
N GLU A 237 10.04 -7.35 -5.90
CA GLU A 237 8.72 -7.17 -6.51
C GLU A 237 7.67 -6.57 -5.55
N TYR A 238 8.10 -6.19 -4.35
CA TYR A 238 7.26 -5.52 -3.35
C TYR A 238 7.89 -4.25 -2.79
N SER A 239 9.19 -4.04 -2.96
CA SER A 239 9.90 -2.97 -2.24
C SER A 239 10.72 -2.05 -3.14
N ASP A 240 10.66 -2.23 -4.45
CA ASP A 240 11.25 -1.28 -5.37
C ASP A 240 10.48 0.06 -5.34
N VAL A 241 11.05 1.05 -6.05
CA VAL A 241 10.46 2.39 -6.12
C VAL A 241 9.08 2.39 -6.76
N ASN A 242 8.81 1.51 -7.73
CA ASN A 242 7.52 1.49 -8.43
C ASN A 242 6.42 0.92 -7.54
N GLU A 243 6.72 -0.15 -6.82
CA GLU A 243 5.81 -0.80 -5.88
C GLU A 243 5.49 0.12 -4.70
N LEU A 244 6.49 0.81 -4.14
CA LEU A 244 6.26 1.74 -3.04
C LEU A 244 5.54 3.02 -3.47
N ARG A 245 5.71 3.48 -4.71
CA ARG A 245 4.86 4.55 -5.28
C ARG A 245 3.43 4.07 -5.48
N ALA A 246 3.24 2.85 -6.00
CA ALA A 246 1.91 2.28 -6.17
C ALA A 246 1.20 2.09 -4.82
N LEU A 247 1.93 1.62 -3.80
CA LEU A 247 1.43 1.56 -2.43
C LEU A 247 1.03 2.94 -1.90
N ALA A 248 1.90 3.94 -2.06
CA ALA A 248 1.61 5.30 -1.61
C ALA A 248 0.39 5.91 -2.32
N GLU A 249 0.14 5.58 -3.59
CA GLU A 249 -1.07 6.00 -4.30
C GLU A 249 -2.33 5.30 -3.80
N LEU A 250 -2.23 4.02 -3.43
CA LEU A 250 -3.35 3.23 -2.90
C LEU A 250 -3.78 3.67 -1.49
N ILE A 251 -2.82 3.87 -0.59
CA ILE A 251 -3.10 4.08 0.84
C ILE A 251 -2.94 5.55 1.29
N GLY A 252 -2.35 6.39 0.42
CA GLY A 252 -2.21 7.83 0.64
C GLY A 252 -1.39 8.22 1.87
N PRO A 253 -1.40 9.51 2.25
CA PRO A 253 -0.70 10.01 3.44
C PRO A 253 -1.15 9.33 4.74
N TYR A 254 -2.44 9.01 4.88
CA TYR A 254 -2.98 8.38 6.09
C TYR A 254 -2.43 6.96 6.29
N GLY A 255 -2.51 6.11 5.26
CA GLY A 255 -1.98 4.75 5.33
C GLY A 255 -0.45 4.73 5.42
N MET A 256 0.23 5.64 4.75
CA MET A 256 1.69 5.77 4.86
C MET A 256 2.11 6.27 6.25
N LYS A 257 1.32 7.14 6.90
CA LYS A 257 1.51 7.53 8.30
C LYS A 257 1.35 6.32 9.23
N GLN A 258 0.30 5.51 9.03
CA GLN A 258 0.10 4.27 9.79
C GLN A 258 1.29 3.32 9.64
N LEU A 259 1.71 3.03 8.40
CA LEU A 259 2.89 2.20 8.12
C LEU A 259 4.09 2.74 8.89
N ASN A 260 4.32 4.05 8.80
CA ASN A 260 5.42 4.71 9.47
C ASN A 260 5.38 4.58 11.00
N GLU A 261 4.22 4.77 11.62
CA GLU A 261 4.04 4.59 13.07
C GLU A 261 4.35 3.16 13.51
N THR A 262 3.92 2.15 12.73
CA THR A 262 4.28 0.75 12.97
C THR A 262 5.79 0.53 12.88
N LEU A 263 6.45 1.07 11.86
CA LEU A 263 7.92 0.99 11.74
C LEU A 263 8.63 1.65 12.92
N MET A 264 8.17 2.83 13.35
CA MET A 264 8.75 3.52 14.50
C MET A 264 8.55 2.75 15.80
N TRP A 265 7.41 2.09 15.97
CA TRP A 265 7.15 1.23 17.12
C TRP A 265 8.17 0.09 17.21
N HIS A 266 8.49 -0.57 16.09
CA HIS A 266 9.52 -1.61 16.04
C HIS A 266 10.91 -1.06 16.36
N ILE A 267 11.26 0.13 15.83
CA ILE A 267 12.53 0.79 16.18
C ILE A 267 12.60 1.08 17.67
N GLY A 268 11.53 1.64 18.24
CA GLY A 268 11.47 1.91 19.67
C GLY A 268 11.72 0.66 20.51
N SER A 269 11.10 -0.47 20.13
CA SER A 269 11.34 -1.76 20.78
C SER A 269 12.81 -2.19 20.71
N GLN A 270 13.49 -1.99 19.57
CA GLN A 270 14.93 -2.25 19.46
C GLN A 270 15.75 -1.31 20.34
N VAL A 271 15.39 -0.03 20.42
CA VAL A 271 16.08 0.97 21.26
C VAL A 271 15.96 0.64 22.74
N VAL A 272 14.81 0.15 23.21
CA VAL A 272 14.64 -0.33 24.59
C VAL A 272 15.60 -1.46 24.91
N GLU A 273 15.75 -2.43 24.00
CA GLU A 273 16.70 -3.53 24.18
C GLU A 273 18.16 -3.06 24.12
N LEU A 274 18.49 -2.12 23.25
CA LEU A 274 19.80 -1.50 23.18
C LEU A 274 20.17 -0.75 24.47
N LYS A 275 19.20 -0.05 25.08
CA LYS A 275 19.38 0.58 26.40
C LYS A 275 19.73 -0.44 27.49
N LYS A 276 19.08 -1.61 27.50
CA LYS A 276 19.41 -2.70 28.44
C LYS A 276 20.85 -3.21 28.24
N LEU A 277 21.32 -3.31 27.00
CA LEU A 277 22.71 -3.70 26.69
C LEU A 277 23.72 -2.64 27.14
N ALA A 278 23.38 -1.36 26.99
CA ALA A 278 24.20 -0.24 27.47
C ALA A 278 24.27 -0.20 29.00
N GLU A 279 23.15 -0.39 29.70
CA GLU A 279 23.12 -0.48 31.17
C GLU A 279 23.94 -1.68 31.67
N PHE A 280 23.80 -2.83 31.02
CA PHE A 280 24.56 -4.04 31.37
C PHE A 280 26.09 -3.86 31.27
N ASN A 281 26.56 -3.00 30.37
CA ASN A 281 27.99 -2.71 30.18
C ASN A 281 28.41 -1.32 30.72
N LYS A 282 27.58 -0.66 31.54
CA LYS A 282 27.71 0.76 31.92
C LYS A 282 29.08 1.14 32.49
N ASP A 283 29.61 0.34 33.41
CA ASP A 283 30.90 0.62 34.06
C ASP A 283 32.07 0.53 33.08
N VAL A 284 32.04 -0.49 32.21
CA VAL A 284 33.05 -0.72 31.17
C VAL A 284 32.97 0.41 30.13
N LEU A 285 31.78 0.75 29.64
CA LEU A 285 31.57 1.83 28.68
C LEU A 285 31.97 3.20 29.24
N THR A 286 31.70 3.46 30.52
CA THR A 286 32.12 4.70 31.20
C THR A 286 33.64 4.79 31.29
N THR A 287 34.31 3.67 31.58
CA THR A 287 35.77 3.60 31.65
C THR A 287 36.41 3.80 30.27
N LEU A 288 35.85 3.16 29.23
CA LEU A 288 36.27 3.34 27.83
C LEU A 288 36.11 4.81 27.40
N ARG A 289 34.96 5.44 27.71
CA ARG A 289 34.69 6.85 27.39
C ARG A 289 35.63 7.84 28.07
N LYS A 290 36.15 7.52 29.26
CA LYS A 290 37.11 8.39 29.99
C LYS A 290 38.58 8.18 29.60
N ASN A 291 38.92 7.03 29.02
CA ASN A 291 40.30 6.63 28.71
C ASN A 291 40.50 6.34 27.20
N PHE A 292 39.78 7.05 26.33
CA PHE A 292 39.85 6.88 24.87
C PHE A 292 41.24 7.21 24.29
N ASP A 293 42.06 7.93 25.04
CA ASP A 293 43.43 8.35 24.72
C ASP A 293 44.49 7.30 25.09
N LYS A 294 44.12 6.21 25.76
CA LYS A 294 45.05 5.18 26.27
C LYS A 294 44.79 3.81 25.62
N PRO A 295 45.52 3.45 24.54
CA PRO A 295 45.27 2.24 23.75
C PRO A 295 45.29 0.93 24.55
N GLU A 296 46.21 0.79 25.51
CA GLU A 296 46.33 -0.44 26.31
C GLU A 296 45.13 -0.64 27.23
N ILE A 297 44.67 0.42 27.88
CA ILE A 297 43.46 0.41 28.74
C ILE A 297 42.22 0.16 27.89
N MET A 298 42.16 0.72 26.68
CA MET A 298 41.07 0.49 25.74
C MET A 298 40.98 -0.98 25.31
N LYS A 299 42.11 -1.59 24.95
CA LYS A 299 42.19 -2.99 24.51
C LYS A 299 41.81 -3.97 25.61
N GLU A 300 42.19 -3.70 26.86
CA GLU A 300 41.84 -4.54 28.00
C GLU A 300 40.34 -4.45 28.33
N ASN A 301 39.79 -3.24 28.37
CA ASN A 301 38.37 -3.04 28.70
C ASN A 301 37.43 -3.45 27.56
N PHE A 302 37.85 -3.36 26.30
CA PHE A 302 37.07 -3.86 25.17
C PHE A 302 36.78 -5.37 25.29
N LYS A 303 37.75 -6.16 25.77
CA LYS A 303 37.56 -7.60 26.01
C LYS A 303 36.54 -7.92 27.11
N LYS A 304 36.22 -6.95 27.97
CA LYS A 304 35.23 -7.09 29.05
C LYS A 304 33.81 -6.80 28.57
N LEU A 305 33.64 -6.21 27.38
CA LEU A 305 32.32 -5.97 26.80
C LEU A 305 31.64 -7.30 26.47
N GLN A 306 30.36 -7.39 26.81
CA GLN A 306 29.54 -8.55 26.54
C GLN A 306 28.46 -8.21 25.52
N GLN A 307 28.05 -9.22 24.73
CA GLN A 307 26.95 -9.11 23.77
C GLN A 307 27.13 -8.03 22.70
N VAL A 308 28.38 -7.77 22.28
CA VAL A 308 28.70 -6.80 21.21
C VAL A 308 27.96 -7.13 19.91
N ASP A 309 27.87 -8.41 19.54
CA ASP A 309 27.16 -8.86 18.35
C ASP A 309 25.66 -8.52 18.40
N ASN A 310 25.04 -8.59 19.59
CA ASN A 310 23.63 -8.21 19.76
C ASN A 310 23.42 -6.71 19.56
N VAL A 311 24.37 -5.87 20.01
CA VAL A 311 24.32 -4.41 19.76
C VAL A 311 24.38 -4.14 18.27
N LEU A 312 25.33 -4.75 17.56
CA LEU A 312 25.48 -4.59 16.11
C LEU A 312 24.26 -5.09 15.34
N GLN A 313 23.74 -6.26 15.70
CA GLN A 313 22.55 -6.84 15.07
C GLN A 313 21.34 -5.91 15.23
N ARG A 314 21.07 -5.42 16.45
CA ARG A 314 19.92 -4.55 16.74
C ARG A 314 20.06 -3.19 16.05
N MET A 315 21.25 -2.59 16.05
CA MET A 315 21.49 -1.35 15.30
C MET A 315 21.35 -1.53 13.79
N THR A 316 21.76 -2.69 13.26
CA THR A 316 21.53 -3.03 11.86
C THR A 316 20.04 -3.12 11.55
N ILE A 317 19.25 -3.78 12.39
CA ILE A 317 17.78 -3.85 12.26
C ILE A 317 17.18 -2.43 12.25
N VAL A 318 17.59 -1.55 13.17
CA VAL A 318 17.13 -0.15 13.20
C VAL A 318 17.47 0.57 11.90
N GLY A 319 18.72 0.47 11.43
CA GLY A 319 19.17 1.10 10.19
C GLY A 319 18.41 0.61 8.95
N VAL A 320 18.10 -0.68 8.89
CA VAL A 320 17.28 -1.29 7.83
C VAL A 320 15.85 -0.73 7.84
N ILE A 321 15.19 -0.69 9.01
CA ILE A 321 13.81 -0.20 9.12
C ILE A 321 13.75 1.29 8.71
N LEU A 322 14.74 2.08 9.13
CA LEU A 322 14.87 3.47 8.70
C LEU A 322 15.11 3.60 7.19
N SER A 323 15.87 2.69 6.59
CA SER A 323 16.11 2.68 5.15
C SER A 323 14.83 2.39 4.36
N PHE A 324 14.03 1.40 4.82
CA PHE A 324 12.71 1.14 4.25
C PHE A 324 11.77 2.34 4.40
N ARG A 325 11.73 2.97 5.58
CA ARG A 325 10.95 4.19 5.82
C ARG A 325 11.35 5.28 4.83
N ASN A 326 12.65 5.58 4.71
CA ASN A 326 13.12 6.66 3.85
C ASN A 326 12.74 6.44 2.39
N LEU A 327 12.80 5.20 1.93
CA LEU A 327 12.35 4.82 0.59
C LEU A 327 10.83 5.02 0.44
N ALA A 328 10.05 4.56 1.40
CA ALA A 328 8.59 4.71 1.42
C ALA A 328 8.14 6.18 1.44
N GLN A 329 8.78 7.03 2.27
CA GLN A 329 8.50 8.47 2.36
C GLN A 329 8.92 9.24 1.11
N SER A 330 10.06 8.86 0.50
CA SER A 330 10.46 9.41 -0.80
C SER A 330 9.42 9.09 -1.88
N CYS A 331 8.91 7.85 -1.92
CA CYS A 331 7.87 7.46 -2.88
C CYS A 331 6.55 8.18 -2.63
N LEU A 332 6.17 8.40 -1.36
CA LEU A 332 5.01 9.23 -1.02
C LEU A 332 5.18 10.66 -1.54
N THR A 333 6.35 11.26 -1.34
CA THR A 333 6.64 12.62 -1.83
C THR A 333 6.45 12.71 -3.34
N ASP A 334 7.00 11.75 -4.10
CA ASP A 334 6.87 11.70 -5.56
C ASP A 334 5.40 11.63 -6.01
N VAL A 335 4.57 10.86 -5.30
CA VAL A 335 3.13 10.75 -5.59
C VAL A 335 2.41 12.06 -5.25
N LEU A 336 2.71 12.68 -4.10
CA LEU A 336 2.08 13.94 -3.70
C LEU A 336 2.48 15.11 -4.58
N GLU A 337 3.71 15.13 -5.09
CA GLU A 337 4.15 16.14 -6.05
C GLU A 337 3.30 16.14 -7.33
N GLN A 338 2.91 14.95 -7.79
CA GLN A 338 2.03 14.81 -8.97
C GLN A 338 0.56 15.11 -8.65
N ARG A 339 0.08 14.72 -7.46
CA ARG A 339 -1.36 14.77 -7.14
C ARG A 339 -1.80 16.08 -6.49
N ILE A 340 -0.95 16.71 -5.69
CA ILE A 340 -1.24 17.93 -4.92
C ILE A 340 -0.06 18.93 -4.92
N PRO A 341 0.48 19.32 -6.09
CA PRO A 341 1.69 20.14 -6.20
C PRO A 341 1.60 21.47 -5.43
N PHE A 342 0.43 22.12 -5.45
CA PHE A 342 0.23 23.40 -4.77
C PHE A 342 0.31 23.29 -3.25
N LEU A 343 -0.26 22.23 -2.67
CA LEU A 343 -0.18 22.00 -1.23
C LEU A 343 1.26 21.65 -0.83
N LEU A 344 1.93 20.78 -1.60
CA LEU A 344 3.30 20.40 -1.33
C LEU A 344 4.26 21.60 -1.40
N SER A 345 4.11 22.46 -2.42
CA SER A 345 4.87 23.70 -2.54
C SER A 345 4.66 24.62 -1.33
N SER A 346 3.43 24.70 -0.81
CA SER A 346 3.10 25.54 0.35
C SER A 346 3.74 24.98 1.63
N ILE A 347 3.72 23.65 1.81
CA ILE A 347 4.39 22.96 2.92
C ILE A 347 5.90 23.18 2.86
N MET A 348 6.49 23.09 1.66
CA MET A 348 7.92 23.34 1.45
C MET A 348 8.28 24.79 1.78
N ASP A 349 7.52 25.77 1.29
CA ASP A 349 7.76 27.18 1.57
C ASP A 349 7.70 27.48 3.07
N PHE A 350 6.66 26.96 3.74
CA PHE A 350 6.49 27.12 5.19
C PHE A 350 7.65 26.53 5.99
N ARG A 351 8.18 25.38 5.55
CA ARG A 351 9.34 24.73 6.17
C ARG A 351 10.61 25.57 6.07
N HIS A 352 10.85 26.24 4.93
CA HIS A 352 12.09 27.01 4.71
C HIS A 352 12.11 28.32 5.48
N HIS A 353 10.95 28.92 5.73
CA HIS A 353 10.84 30.26 6.31
C HIS A 353 10.46 30.30 7.80
N LEU A 354 10.74 29.24 8.58
CA LEU A 354 10.42 29.21 10.02
C LEU A 354 11.27 30.20 10.83
N PRO A 355 10.70 31.27 11.41
CA PRO A 355 11.48 32.36 12.02
C PRO A 355 12.15 32.00 13.36
N SER A 356 11.76 30.90 14.02
CA SER A 356 12.15 30.60 15.40
C SER A 356 12.47 29.11 15.67
N GLY A 357 12.65 28.31 14.61
CA GLY A 357 12.57 26.85 14.71
C GLY A 357 11.13 26.38 14.96
N ASP A 358 10.92 25.06 15.13
CA ASP A 358 9.60 24.44 15.28
C ASP A 358 9.36 23.95 16.72
N PRO A 359 9.08 24.86 17.69
CA PRO A 359 8.98 24.52 19.11
C PRO A 359 7.78 23.61 19.40
N LEU A 360 6.69 23.74 18.63
CA LEU A 360 5.48 22.93 18.77
C LEU A 360 5.56 21.61 17.97
N LYS A 361 6.62 21.41 17.17
CA LYS A 361 6.82 20.24 16.28
C LYS A 361 5.73 20.02 15.23
N VAL A 362 4.84 20.99 15.05
CA VAL A 362 3.69 20.90 14.14
C VAL A 362 4.17 20.92 12.70
N VAL A 363 5.18 21.74 12.39
CA VAL A 363 5.69 21.82 11.01
C VAL A 363 6.42 20.55 10.65
N SER A 364 7.22 20.02 11.58
CA SER A 364 7.94 18.77 11.41
C SER A 364 6.96 17.62 11.17
N GLU A 365 5.87 17.53 11.95
CA GLU A 365 4.83 16.52 11.74
C GLU A 365 4.14 16.68 10.38
N MET A 366 3.76 17.90 10.00
CA MET A 366 3.16 18.19 8.69
C MET A 366 4.10 17.82 7.54
N THR A 367 5.39 18.18 7.62
CA THR A 367 6.38 17.86 6.59
C THR A 367 6.62 16.35 6.51
N SER A 368 6.69 15.65 7.64
CA SER A 368 6.84 14.20 7.66
C SER A 368 5.60 13.49 7.11
N ALA A 369 4.40 14.02 7.32
CA ALA A 369 3.17 13.47 6.75
C ALA A 369 3.11 13.64 5.22
N ALA A 370 3.81 14.64 4.68
CA ALA A 370 3.98 14.85 3.24
C ALA A 370 5.17 14.08 2.64
N GLY A 371 5.83 13.19 3.41
CA GLY A 371 7.00 12.43 2.96
C GLY A 371 8.32 13.19 2.94
N ILE A 372 8.32 14.46 3.34
CA ILE A 372 9.49 15.32 3.29
C ILE A 372 10.45 14.95 4.45
N PRO A 373 11.74 14.72 4.17
CA PRO A 373 12.70 14.30 5.19
C PRO A 373 12.95 15.40 6.21
N CYS A 374 12.81 15.06 7.50
CA CYS A 374 13.04 15.96 8.63
C CYS A 374 14.44 15.73 9.23
N LYS A 375 15.06 16.77 9.79
CA LYS A 375 16.34 16.62 10.53
C LYS A 375 16.16 15.80 11.81
N VAL A 376 15.05 16.02 12.50
CA VAL A 376 14.62 15.25 13.67
C VAL A 376 13.25 14.70 13.33
N ASP A 377 13.11 13.38 13.39
CA ASP A 377 11.88 12.69 13.06
C ASP A 377 10.85 12.85 14.19
N PRO A 378 9.71 13.53 13.93
CA PRO A 378 8.71 13.78 14.97
C PRO A 378 8.07 12.49 15.47
N THR A 379 7.81 11.53 14.57
CA THR A 379 7.17 10.24 14.92
C THR A 379 8.12 9.40 15.77
N LEU A 380 9.39 9.31 15.39
CA LEU A 380 10.38 8.56 16.18
C LEU A 380 10.54 9.16 17.59
N VAL A 381 10.61 10.49 17.70
CA VAL A 381 10.69 11.15 19.01
C VAL A 381 9.47 10.88 19.86
N ALA A 382 8.26 10.91 19.27
CA ALA A 382 7.03 10.58 19.99
C ALA A 382 7.04 9.12 20.49
N THR A 383 7.43 8.16 19.64
CA THR A 383 7.51 6.75 20.01
C THR A 383 8.52 6.49 21.13
N LEU A 384 9.72 7.07 21.03
CA LEU A 384 10.75 6.89 22.06
C LEU A 384 10.37 7.52 23.40
N LYS A 385 9.58 8.61 23.38
CA LYS A 385 9.00 9.19 24.60
C LYS A 385 7.91 8.31 25.20
N TYR A 386 7.06 7.71 24.38
CA TYR A 386 5.98 6.84 24.86
C TYR A 386 6.51 5.57 25.54
N GLN A 387 7.61 5.02 25.04
CA GLN A 387 8.24 3.82 25.59
C GLN A 387 9.19 4.11 26.76
N LYS A 388 9.17 5.32 27.33
CA LYS A 388 9.91 5.64 28.56
C LYS A 388 9.22 5.08 29.80
N PRO A 389 9.94 4.37 30.69
CA PRO A 389 9.58 4.31 32.09
C PRO A 389 9.80 5.69 32.76
N GLU A 390 8.90 6.11 33.65
CA GLU A 390 8.78 7.49 34.18
C GLU A 390 9.95 7.98 35.06
N THR A 391 10.93 7.15 35.37
CA THR A 391 11.96 7.45 36.37
C THR A 391 13.31 6.89 35.96
N ASP A 392 14.21 7.73 35.42
CA ASP A 392 15.64 7.49 35.56
C ASP A 392 16.48 8.75 35.29
N SER A 393 17.24 9.19 36.31
CA SER A 393 18.20 10.30 36.19
C SER A 393 19.42 9.95 35.34
N ASP A 394 19.66 8.67 35.11
CA ASP A 394 20.82 8.14 34.37
C ASP A 394 20.55 7.97 32.86
N GLU A 395 19.36 8.32 32.38
CA GLU A 395 18.99 8.07 30.98
C GLU A 395 19.88 8.84 29.98
N HIS A 396 20.23 10.09 30.29
CA HIS A 396 21.11 10.85 29.40
C HIS A 396 22.49 10.20 29.30
N LEU A 397 23.01 9.68 30.42
CA LEU A 397 24.27 8.95 30.43
C LEU A 397 24.16 7.68 29.57
N LEU A 398 23.08 6.90 29.70
CA LEU A 398 22.87 5.69 28.90
C LEU A 398 22.79 5.97 27.40
N VAL A 399 22.09 7.05 27.01
CA VAL A 399 22.05 7.48 25.61
C VAL A 399 23.42 7.91 25.11
N CYS A 400 24.29 8.46 25.96
CA CYS A 400 25.66 8.79 25.56
C CYS A 400 26.63 7.58 25.58
N LEU A 401 26.27 6.48 26.24
CA LEU A 401 27.07 5.25 26.28
C LEU A 401 26.70 4.27 25.16
N LEU A 402 25.48 4.38 24.64
CA LEU A 402 25.03 3.76 23.40
C LEU A 402 25.61 4.51 22.19
#